data_AF-A0A3A9FDT3-F1
#
_entry.id   AF-A0A3A9FDT3-F1
#
_cell.length_a   1.000
_cell.length_b   1.000
_cell.length_c   1.000
_cell.angle_alpha   90.00
_cell.angle_beta   90.00
_cell.angle_gamma   90.00
#
_symmetry.space_group_name_H-M   'P 1'
#
loop_
_entity.id
_entity.type
_entity.pdbx_description
1 polymer ?
#
loop_
_entity_poly.entity_id
_entity_poly.type
_entity_poly.pdbx_seq_one_letter_code
_entity_poly.pdbx_strand_id
1 'polypeptide(L)'
;MDHSYPYIASLTREPFLFYEMRSTAKLMVEGNSDDAIVKEIVEQNLFQYPTEKSITRMAKACIKRLHALEDDSLVSAIASQPTDVAKQICLYALMKQSRLVWEFMLTVIGEKYRLRDTSFGKIDLNTFFMRLQEQNDTVASWSDSTITKLKQIIARVLVETEYLDNLKAEHLNPVWLHPVLENAIRSNGDMSILPAFNCFV
;
A
#
# COMPACT_ATOMS: atom_id res chain seq x y z
N MET A 1 -1.07 -5.13 13.63
CA MET A 1 -2.32 -5.43 12.86
C MET A 1 -3.01 -6.68 13.42
N ASP A 2 -4.32 -6.62 13.71
CA ASP A 2 -5.12 -7.78 14.13
C ASP A 2 -5.24 -8.79 12.98
N HIS A 3 -4.92 -10.07 13.22
CA HIS A 3 -5.03 -11.15 12.23
C HIS A 3 -6.47 -11.60 11.96
N SER A 4 -7.46 -10.97 12.60
CA SER A 4 -8.88 -11.16 12.33
C SER A 4 -9.37 -10.50 11.04
N TYR A 5 -8.61 -9.57 10.46
CA TYR A 5 -9.02 -8.88 9.23
C TYR A 5 -9.15 -9.86 8.06
N PRO A 6 -10.27 -9.83 7.32
CA PRO A 6 -10.48 -10.73 6.19
C PRO A 6 -9.56 -10.36 5.02
N TYR A 7 -9.18 -11.36 4.23
CA TYR A 7 -8.56 -11.10 2.93
C TYR A 7 -9.61 -10.56 1.96
N ILE A 8 -9.37 -9.37 1.42
CA ILE A 8 -10.28 -8.71 0.48
C ILE A 8 -9.51 -8.37 -0.80
N ALA A 9 -10.11 -8.66 -1.95
CA ALA A 9 -9.57 -8.34 -3.27
C ALA A 9 -9.85 -6.88 -3.72
N SER A 10 -10.13 -5.96 -2.79
CA SER A 10 -10.47 -4.55 -3.10
C SER A 10 -9.35 -3.84 -3.86
N LEU A 11 -8.11 -4.25 -3.65
CA LEU A 11 -6.92 -3.77 -4.36
C LEU A 11 -7.09 -3.82 -5.90
N THR A 12 -7.87 -4.78 -6.42
CA THR A 12 -8.17 -4.88 -7.86
C THR A 12 -8.90 -3.65 -8.44
N ARG A 13 -9.60 -2.90 -7.58
CA ARG A 13 -10.37 -1.69 -7.92
C ARG A 13 -9.76 -0.41 -7.35
N GLU A 14 -9.03 -0.54 -6.25
CA GLU A 14 -8.41 0.54 -5.47
C GLU A 14 -6.91 0.24 -5.31
N PRO A 15 -6.09 0.45 -6.36
CA PRO A 15 -4.66 0.10 -6.37
C PRO A 15 -3.85 1.06 -5.47
N PHE A 16 -2.59 1.31 -5.80
CA PHE A 16 -1.70 2.14 -4.97
C PHE A 16 -2.20 3.58 -4.79
N LEU A 17 -2.74 4.19 -5.85
CA LEU A 17 -3.42 5.50 -5.79
C LEU A 17 -2.55 6.62 -5.17
N PHE A 18 -1.24 6.65 -5.46
CA PHE A 18 -0.33 7.59 -4.80
C PHE A 18 -0.72 9.07 -5.02
N TYR A 19 -1.05 9.45 -6.26
CA TYR A 19 -1.41 10.82 -6.57
C TYR A 19 -2.75 11.21 -5.94
N GLU A 20 -3.73 10.31 -5.98
CA GLU A 20 -5.03 10.51 -5.35
C GLU A 20 -4.91 10.61 -3.82
N MET A 21 -4.08 9.76 -3.21
CA MET A 21 -3.75 9.81 -1.78
C MET A 21 -3.13 11.17 -1.41
N ARG A 22 -2.17 11.65 -2.21
CA ARG A 22 -1.51 12.95 -1.96
C ARG A 22 -2.47 14.13 -2.09
N SER A 23 -3.30 14.15 -3.13
CA SER A 23 -4.32 15.20 -3.30
C SER A 23 -5.35 15.17 -2.17
N THR A 24 -5.79 13.98 -1.74
CA THR A 24 -6.72 13.83 -0.61
C THR A 24 -6.08 14.29 0.70
N ALA A 25 -4.83 13.93 0.96
CA ALA A 25 -4.12 14.33 2.17
C ALA A 25 -3.97 15.87 2.29
N LYS A 26 -3.76 16.58 1.18
CA LYS A 26 -3.73 18.05 1.17
C LYS A 26 -5.05 18.65 1.68
N LEU A 27 -6.18 18.14 1.17
CA LEU A 27 -7.50 18.60 1.59
C LEU A 27 -7.82 18.23 3.05
N MET A 28 -7.32 17.08 3.54
CA MET A 28 -7.47 16.70 4.96
C MET A 28 -6.69 17.64 5.89
N VAL A 29 -5.47 18.04 5.51
CA VAL A 29 -4.62 18.95 6.30
C VAL A 29 -5.24 20.35 6.42
N GLU A 30 -6.08 20.75 5.47
CA GLU A 30 -6.84 22.01 5.50
C GLU A 30 -7.99 22.01 6.52
N GLY A 31 -8.30 20.86 7.16
CA GLY A 31 -9.33 20.73 8.18
C GLY A 31 -10.75 20.55 7.62
N ASN A 32 -10.86 20.21 6.33
CA ASN A 32 -12.14 19.89 5.70
C ASN A 32 -12.71 18.56 6.23
N SER A 33 -14.05 18.44 6.30
CA SER A 33 -14.68 17.17 6.64
C SER A 33 -14.56 16.16 5.49
N ASP A 34 -14.57 14.85 5.80
CA ASP A 34 -14.49 13.78 4.78
C ASP A 34 -15.52 13.97 3.65
N ASP A 35 -16.76 14.35 3.98
CA ASP A 35 -17.81 14.59 3.00
C ASP A 35 -17.52 15.82 2.12
N ALA A 36 -16.96 16.89 2.70
CA ALA A 36 -16.55 18.07 1.94
C ALA A 36 -15.38 17.75 1.01
N ILE A 37 -14.41 16.96 1.47
CA ILE A 37 -13.28 16.48 0.68
C ILE A 37 -13.76 15.64 -0.51
N VAL A 38 -14.63 14.66 -0.28
CA VAL A 38 -15.20 13.84 -1.37
C VAL A 38 -15.95 14.71 -2.36
N LYS A 39 -16.76 15.66 -1.87
CA LYS A 39 -17.51 16.58 -2.73
C LYS A 39 -16.59 17.40 -3.61
N GLU A 40 -15.56 18.01 -3.04
CA GLU A 40 -14.59 18.83 -3.78
C GLU A 40 -13.83 18.03 -4.83
N ILE A 41 -13.34 16.84 -4.47
CA ILE A 41 -12.64 15.93 -5.40
C ILE A 41 -13.52 15.58 -6.60
N VAL A 42 -14.82 15.35 -6.38
CA VAL A 42 -15.79 15.00 -7.43
C VAL A 42 -16.11 16.21 -8.29
N GLU A 43 -16.48 17.35 -7.69
CA GLU A 43 -16.90 18.56 -8.41
C GLU A 43 -15.79 19.13 -9.29
N GLN A 44 -14.54 19.08 -8.81
CA GLN A 44 -13.38 19.58 -9.56
C GLN A 44 -12.69 18.48 -10.40
N ASN A 45 -13.17 17.23 -10.33
CA ASN A 45 -12.53 16.06 -10.92
C ASN A 45 -11.00 16.00 -10.67
N LEU A 46 -10.59 16.19 -9.42
CA LEU A 46 -9.16 16.33 -9.07
C LEU A 46 -8.32 15.10 -9.46
N PHE A 47 -8.96 13.94 -9.62
CA PHE A 47 -8.30 12.70 -10.01
C PHE A 47 -8.33 12.42 -11.52
N GLN A 48 -9.05 13.23 -12.30
CA GLN A 48 -9.15 13.09 -13.76
C GLN A 48 -9.71 11.73 -14.22
N TYR A 49 -10.70 11.18 -13.50
CA TYR A 49 -11.40 9.95 -13.90
C TYR A 49 -12.62 10.27 -14.78
N PRO A 50 -13.06 9.34 -15.64
CA PRO A 50 -14.12 9.60 -16.61
C PRO A 50 -15.53 9.66 -15.99
N THR A 51 -15.73 9.15 -14.77
CA THR A 51 -17.05 9.10 -14.14
C THR A 51 -17.00 9.49 -12.68
N GLU A 52 -17.97 10.28 -12.22
CA GLU A 52 -18.14 10.67 -10.81
C GLU A 52 -18.15 9.45 -9.89
N LYS A 53 -18.85 8.38 -10.27
CA LYS A 53 -18.88 7.13 -9.49
C LYS A 53 -17.47 6.56 -9.24
N SER A 54 -16.56 6.67 -10.21
CA SER A 54 -15.17 6.23 -10.04
C SER A 54 -14.41 7.17 -9.13
N ILE A 55 -14.57 8.48 -9.32
CA ILE A 55 -13.94 9.52 -8.51
C ILE A 55 -14.34 9.36 -7.03
N THR A 56 -15.65 9.30 -6.75
CA THR A 56 -16.20 9.11 -5.41
C THR A 56 -15.66 7.85 -4.75
N ARG A 57 -15.56 6.73 -5.49
CA ARG A 57 -15.02 5.48 -4.96
C ARG A 57 -13.54 5.63 -4.59
N MET A 58 -12.72 6.24 -5.46
CA MET A 58 -11.29 6.46 -5.17
C MET A 58 -11.10 7.43 -4.00
N ALA A 59 -11.92 8.48 -3.91
CA ALA A 59 -11.84 9.47 -2.83
C ALA A 59 -12.11 8.81 -1.47
N LYS A 60 -13.19 8.03 -1.38
CA LYS A 60 -13.52 7.26 -0.17
C LYS A 60 -12.45 6.22 0.18
N ALA A 61 -11.86 5.58 -0.82
CA ALA A 61 -10.75 4.65 -0.60
C ALA A 61 -9.50 5.35 -0.04
N CYS A 62 -9.17 6.53 -0.56
CA CYS A 62 -8.05 7.34 -0.09
C CYS A 62 -8.28 7.82 1.35
N ILE A 63 -9.45 8.38 1.65
CA ILE A 63 -9.83 8.81 3.01
C ILE A 63 -9.73 7.64 3.99
N LYS A 64 -10.32 6.49 3.66
CA LYS A 64 -10.24 5.29 4.51
C LYS A 64 -8.80 4.86 4.77
N ARG A 65 -7.94 4.93 3.75
CA ARG A 65 -6.53 4.53 3.85
C ARG A 65 -5.70 5.54 4.66
N LEU A 66 -5.97 6.84 4.51
CA LEU A 66 -5.34 7.91 5.29
C LEU A 66 -5.74 7.82 6.77
N HIS A 67 -7.02 7.62 7.08
CA HIS A 67 -7.47 7.40 8.46
C HIS A 67 -6.88 6.15 9.09
N ALA A 68 -6.63 5.09 8.32
CA ALA A 68 -6.01 3.87 8.82
C ALA A 68 -4.55 4.04 9.29
N LEU A 69 -3.91 5.18 9.00
CA LEU A 69 -2.62 5.53 9.56
C LEU A 69 -2.71 5.85 11.06
N GLU A 70 -3.86 6.35 11.52
CA GLU A 70 -4.11 6.78 12.91
C GLU A 70 -3.05 7.79 13.42
N ASP A 71 -2.48 8.56 12.48
CA ASP A 71 -1.38 9.50 12.74
C ASP A 71 -1.47 10.69 11.76
N ASP A 72 -1.95 11.84 12.26
CA ASP A 72 -2.10 13.06 11.46
C ASP A 72 -0.77 13.63 10.95
N SER A 73 0.34 13.31 11.63
CA SER A 73 1.67 13.72 11.19
C SER A 73 2.08 12.99 9.91
N LEU A 74 1.67 11.73 9.74
CA LEU A 74 1.87 10.97 8.51
C LEU A 74 0.99 11.49 7.36
N VAL A 75 -0.25 11.88 7.64
CA VAL A 75 -1.13 12.53 6.64
C VAL A 75 -0.50 13.84 6.17
N SER A 76 0.00 14.66 7.10
CA SER A 76 0.71 15.90 6.81
C SER A 76 1.99 15.67 6.00
N ALA A 77 2.72 14.60 6.30
CA ALA A 77 3.92 14.22 5.57
C ALA A 77 3.60 13.78 4.14
N ILE A 78 2.54 13.00 3.89
CA ILE A 78 2.10 12.65 2.52
C ILE A 78 1.81 13.92 1.70
N ALA A 79 1.14 14.91 2.30
CA ALA A 79 0.78 16.15 1.60
C ALA A 79 2.01 16.98 1.18
N SER A 80 3.02 17.08 2.06
CA SER A 80 4.08 18.10 2.00
C SER A 80 5.48 17.58 1.68
N GLN A 81 5.83 16.34 2.06
CA GLN A 81 7.19 15.81 1.92
C GLN A 81 7.55 15.46 0.46
N PRO A 82 8.84 15.25 0.16
CA PRO A 82 9.29 14.68 -1.10
C PRO A 82 8.58 13.38 -1.50
N THR A 83 8.53 13.11 -2.81
CA THR A 83 7.72 12.03 -3.38
C THR A 83 8.13 10.64 -2.90
N ASP A 84 9.42 10.40 -2.73
CA ASP A 84 9.99 9.17 -2.17
C ASP A 84 9.50 8.92 -0.72
N VAL A 85 9.59 9.93 0.15
CA VAL A 85 9.08 9.88 1.53
C VAL A 85 7.58 9.60 1.53
N ALA A 86 6.81 10.38 0.76
CA ALA A 86 5.35 10.25 0.69
C ALA A 86 4.92 8.88 0.16
N LYS A 87 5.63 8.31 -0.82
CA LYS A 87 5.35 6.96 -1.35
C LYS A 87 5.58 5.87 -0.30
N GLN A 88 6.63 5.97 0.51
CA GLN A 88 6.84 5.01 1.61
C GLN A 88 5.69 5.06 2.62
N ILE A 89 5.23 6.26 2.98
CA ILE A 89 4.11 6.42 3.91
C ILE A 89 2.81 5.89 3.27
N CYS A 90 2.57 6.15 1.98
CA CYS A 90 1.42 5.59 1.26
C CYS A 90 1.48 4.05 1.16
N LEU A 91 2.67 3.45 1.04
CA LEU A 91 2.85 1.99 1.10
C LEU A 91 2.46 1.46 2.47
N TYR A 92 2.94 2.11 3.53
CA TYR A 92 2.56 1.75 4.90
C TYR A 92 1.04 1.88 5.13
N ALA A 93 0.42 2.95 4.62
CA ALA A 93 -1.04 3.12 4.66
C ALA A 93 -1.77 1.99 3.92
N LEU A 94 -1.26 1.57 2.75
CA LEU A 94 -1.81 0.45 1.99
C LEU A 94 -1.65 -0.88 2.76
N MET A 95 -0.51 -1.09 3.41
CA MET A 95 -0.28 -2.25 4.27
C MET A 95 -1.28 -2.25 5.43
N LYS A 96 -1.47 -1.14 6.14
CA LYS A 96 -2.46 -1.01 7.23
C LYS A 96 -3.89 -1.29 6.78
N GLN A 97 -4.25 -0.94 5.55
CA GLN A 97 -5.57 -1.20 4.99
C GLN A 97 -5.76 -2.64 4.48
N SER A 98 -4.68 -3.28 4.00
CA SER A 98 -4.74 -4.54 3.27
C SER A 98 -3.86 -5.60 3.90
N ARG A 99 -4.49 -6.55 4.61
CA ARG A 99 -3.82 -7.74 5.15
C ARG A 99 -2.98 -8.47 4.11
N LEU A 100 -3.47 -8.58 2.87
CA LEU A 100 -2.75 -9.20 1.76
C LEU A 100 -1.41 -8.50 1.49
N VAL A 101 -1.40 -7.17 1.45
CA VAL A 101 -0.19 -6.37 1.20
C VAL A 101 0.70 -6.39 2.43
N TRP A 102 0.13 -6.29 3.63
CA TRP A 102 0.86 -6.41 4.89
C TRP A 102 1.66 -7.73 4.96
N GLU A 103 0.99 -8.86 4.76
CA GLU A 103 1.63 -10.17 4.83
C GLU A 103 2.62 -10.40 3.70
N PHE A 104 2.34 -9.91 2.49
CA PHE A 104 3.29 -9.99 1.38
C PHE A 104 4.59 -9.22 1.69
N MET A 105 4.45 -7.96 2.14
CA MET A 105 5.60 -7.14 2.51
C MET A 105 6.38 -7.75 3.67
N LEU A 106 5.69 -8.32 4.66
CA LEU A 106 6.32 -8.96 5.81
C LEU A 106 7.04 -10.27 5.46
N THR A 107 6.31 -11.22 4.86
CA THR A 107 6.73 -12.63 4.73
C THR A 107 7.51 -12.93 3.46
N VAL A 108 7.40 -12.07 2.44
CA VAL A 108 8.15 -12.21 1.18
C VAL A 108 9.27 -11.19 1.13
N ILE A 109 8.92 -9.89 1.15
CA ILE A 109 9.92 -8.82 0.98
C ILE A 109 10.83 -8.74 2.22
N GLY A 110 10.25 -8.73 3.42
CA GLY A 110 11.01 -8.67 4.67
C GLY A 110 11.94 -9.87 4.89
N GLU A 111 11.47 -11.09 4.59
CA GLU A 111 12.32 -12.29 4.67
C GLU A 111 13.44 -12.28 3.64
N LYS A 112 13.16 -11.80 2.41
CA LYS A 112 14.20 -11.64 1.39
C LYS A 112 15.31 -10.70 1.82
N TYR A 113 14.96 -9.51 2.34
CA TYR A 113 15.99 -8.61 2.87
C TYR A 113 16.72 -9.22 4.07
N ARG A 114 16.02 -9.89 4.99
CA ARG A 114 16.64 -10.54 6.16
C ARG A 114 17.67 -11.59 5.76
N LEU A 115 17.35 -12.38 4.74
CA LEU A 115 18.22 -13.42 4.20
C LEU A 115 19.25 -12.88 3.19
N ARG A 116 19.23 -11.58 2.89
CA ARG A 116 20.01 -10.93 1.82
C ARG A 116 19.79 -11.57 0.45
N ASP A 117 18.61 -12.16 0.25
CA ASP A 117 18.16 -12.67 -1.03
C ASP A 117 17.60 -11.51 -1.84
N THR A 118 18.42 -10.98 -2.75
CA THR A 118 17.98 -9.91 -3.63
C THR A 118 17.15 -10.44 -4.80
N SER A 119 17.05 -11.75 -5.03
CA SER A 119 16.29 -12.26 -6.17
C SER A 119 14.81 -11.99 -6.02
N PHE A 120 14.13 -11.61 -7.09
CA PHE A 120 12.68 -11.45 -7.09
C PHE A 120 12.09 -11.71 -8.47
N GLY A 121 10.97 -12.41 -8.53
CA GLY A 121 10.27 -12.61 -9.77
C GLY A 121 8.87 -13.17 -9.61
N LYS A 122 8.33 -13.67 -10.72
CA LYS A 122 6.98 -14.26 -10.76
C LYS A 122 6.82 -15.44 -9.79
N ILE A 123 7.90 -16.16 -9.53
CA ILE A 123 7.88 -17.31 -8.62
C ILE A 123 7.50 -16.89 -7.21
N ASP A 124 8.01 -15.77 -6.70
CA ASP A 124 7.71 -15.29 -5.33
C ASP A 124 6.22 -14.95 -5.17
N LEU A 125 5.66 -14.25 -6.16
CA LEU A 125 4.23 -13.96 -6.22
C LEU A 125 3.40 -15.25 -6.33
N ASN A 126 3.83 -16.21 -7.14
CA ASN A 126 3.12 -17.48 -7.31
C ASN A 126 3.12 -18.30 -6.02
N THR A 127 4.28 -18.44 -5.39
CA THR A 127 4.44 -19.18 -4.14
C THR A 127 3.68 -18.52 -3.00
N PHE A 128 3.69 -17.19 -2.89
CA PHE A 128 2.89 -16.47 -1.91
C PHE A 128 1.39 -16.78 -2.04
N PHE A 129 0.82 -16.60 -3.24
CA PHE A 129 -0.60 -16.86 -3.45
C PHE A 129 -0.97 -18.34 -3.32
N MET A 130 -0.11 -19.26 -3.76
CA MET A 130 -0.34 -20.70 -3.60
C MET A 130 -0.46 -21.08 -2.13
N ARG A 131 0.51 -20.67 -1.30
CA ARG A 131 0.46 -20.89 0.16
C ARG A 131 -0.77 -20.25 0.79
N LEU A 132 -1.13 -19.05 0.34
CA LEU A 132 -2.29 -18.34 0.88
C LEU A 132 -3.62 -19.03 0.53
N GLN A 133 -3.75 -19.56 -0.68
CA GLN A 133 -4.90 -20.35 -1.11
C GLN A 133 -5.01 -21.69 -0.35
N GLU A 134 -3.89 -22.33 -0.03
CA GLU A 134 -3.87 -23.55 0.78
C GLU A 134 -4.32 -23.32 2.23
N GLN A 135 -4.05 -22.13 2.78
CA GLN A 135 -4.28 -21.81 4.18
C GLN A 135 -5.59 -21.06 4.45
N ASN A 136 -6.24 -20.53 3.41
CA ASN A 136 -7.39 -19.65 3.58
C ASN A 136 -8.48 -19.87 2.52
N ASP A 137 -9.64 -20.35 2.95
CA ASP A 137 -10.79 -20.65 2.08
C ASP A 137 -11.30 -19.42 1.30
N THR A 138 -11.22 -18.22 1.87
CA THR A 138 -11.65 -17.00 1.17
C THR A 138 -10.74 -16.73 -0.03
N VAL A 139 -9.43 -16.84 0.15
CA VAL A 139 -8.46 -16.66 -0.95
C VAL A 139 -8.53 -17.82 -1.93
N ALA A 140 -8.74 -19.06 -1.46
CA ALA A 140 -8.97 -20.23 -2.30
C ALA A 140 -10.16 -20.04 -3.26
N SER A 141 -11.20 -19.32 -2.82
CA SER A 141 -12.40 -19.04 -3.62
C SER A 141 -12.20 -17.96 -4.71
N TRP A 142 -11.08 -17.23 -4.71
CA TRP A 142 -10.84 -16.18 -5.71
C TRP A 142 -10.55 -16.77 -7.08
N SER A 143 -11.10 -16.12 -8.12
CA SER A 143 -10.85 -16.52 -9.51
C SER A 143 -9.39 -16.31 -9.92
N ASP A 144 -8.91 -17.11 -10.88
CA ASP A 144 -7.57 -16.94 -11.48
C ASP A 144 -7.33 -15.53 -12.02
N SER A 145 -8.37 -14.90 -12.57
CA SER A 145 -8.33 -13.52 -13.04
C SER A 145 -8.11 -12.51 -11.90
N THR A 146 -8.72 -12.74 -10.74
CA THR A 146 -8.52 -11.92 -9.53
C THR A 146 -7.10 -12.08 -9.01
N ILE A 147 -6.62 -13.31 -8.87
CA ILE A 147 -5.25 -13.62 -8.41
C ILE A 147 -4.24 -12.98 -9.36
N THR A 148 -4.42 -13.14 -10.67
CA THR A 148 -3.54 -12.55 -11.68
C THR A 148 -3.52 -11.03 -11.58
N LYS A 149 -4.69 -10.41 -11.40
CA LYS A 149 -4.77 -8.94 -11.25
C LYS A 149 -4.09 -8.45 -9.97
N LEU A 150 -4.25 -9.16 -8.86
CA LEU A 150 -3.59 -8.83 -7.60
C LEU A 150 -2.06 -8.93 -7.72
N LYS A 151 -1.54 -10.01 -8.32
CA LYS A 151 -0.10 -10.16 -8.59
C LYS A 151 0.45 -8.98 -9.41
N GLN A 152 -0.27 -8.57 -10.45
CA GLN A 152 0.11 -7.40 -11.26
C GLN A 152 0.13 -6.10 -10.44
N ILE A 153 -0.86 -5.89 -9.57
CA ILE A 153 -0.92 -4.66 -8.77
C ILE A 153 0.18 -4.64 -7.72
N ILE A 154 0.42 -5.76 -7.03
CA ILE A 154 1.53 -5.86 -6.05
C ILE A 154 2.86 -5.58 -6.74
N ALA A 155 3.12 -6.18 -7.91
CA ALA A 155 4.34 -5.88 -8.68
C ALA A 155 4.46 -4.41 -9.07
N ARG A 156 3.34 -3.75 -9.45
CA ARG A 156 3.33 -2.31 -9.74
C ARG A 156 3.58 -1.46 -8.52
N VAL A 157 3.00 -1.81 -7.36
CA VAL A 157 3.28 -1.14 -6.08
C VAL A 157 4.78 -1.15 -5.82
N LEU A 158 5.43 -2.32 -5.93
CA LEU A 158 6.88 -2.44 -5.73
C LEU A 158 7.69 -1.57 -6.71
N VAL A 159 7.26 -1.44 -7.96
CA VAL A 159 7.90 -0.52 -8.93
C VAL A 159 7.67 0.94 -8.54
N GLU A 160 6.43 1.30 -8.19
CA GLU A 160 6.07 2.66 -7.82
C GLU A 160 6.79 3.12 -6.54
N THR A 161 7.14 2.19 -5.64
CA THR A 161 7.88 2.42 -4.40
C THR A 161 9.37 2.07 -4.51
N GLU A 162 9.89 1.86 -5.73
CA GLU A 162 11.31 1.69 -6.06
C GLU A 162 11.98 0.43 -5.48
N TYR A 163 11.19 -0.53 -4.99
CA TYR A 163 11.67 -1.87 -4.64
C TYR A 163 12.10 -2.65 -5.90
N LEU A 164 11.52 -2.29 -7.05
CA LEU A 164 11.87 -2.82 -8.36
C LEU A 164 12.07 -1.66 -9.33
N ASP A 165 13.07 -1.73 -10.19
CA ASP A 165 13.27 -0.72 -11.25
C ASP A 165 12.12 -0.72 -12.26
N ASN A 166 11.59 -1.90 -12.57
CA ASN A 166 10.51 -2.10 -13.52
C ASN A 166 9.89 -3.51 -13.35
N LEU A 167 8.80 -3.78 -14.08
CA LEU A 167 8.05 -5.05 -13.99
C LEU A 167 8.82 -6.29 -14.51
N LYS A 168 9.99 -6.10 -15.15
CA LYS A 168 10.89 -7.16 -15.61
C LYS A 168 12.14 -7.29 -14.74
N ALA A 169 12.27 -6.49 -13.68
CA ALA A 169 13.39 -6.62 -12.75
C ALA A 169 13.40 -8.01 -12.12
N GLU A 170 14.59 -8.58 -12.00
CA GLU A 170 14.83 -9.90 -11.40
C GLU A 170 15.44 -9.79 -9.99
N HIS A 171 15.57 -8.55 -9.49
CA HIS A 171 16.14 -8.27 -8.18
C HIS A 171 15.39 -7.14 -7.45
N LEU A 172 15.39 -7.23 -6.12
CA LEU A 172 14.95 -6.17 -5.21
C LEU A 172 16.07 -5.14 -5.03
N ASN A 173 15.69 -3.87 -5.12
CA ASN A 173 16.54 -2.76 -4.71
C ASN A 173 16.57 -2.68 -3.18
N PRO A 174 17.69 -2.28 -2.56
CA PRO A 174 17.70 -1.91 -1.16
C PRO A 174 16.89 -0.61 -0.96
N VAL A 175 15.98 -0.61 0.01
CA VAL A 175 15.20 0.57 0.37
C VAL A 175 15.79 1.21 1.62
N TRP A 176 15.73 2.53 1.68
CA TRP A 176 16.18 3.32 2.82
C TRP A 176 14.97 3.88 3.54
N LEU A 177 14.65 3.33 4.72
CA LEU A 177 13.49 3.78 5.50
C LEU A 177 13.72 5.22 6.00
N HIS A 178 12.80 6.12 5.67
CA HIS A 178 12.90 7.50 6.14
C HIS A 178 12.51 7.62 7.62
N PRO A 179 13.20 8.45 8.42
CA PRO A 179 12.97 8.58 9.87
C PRO A 179 11.51 8.92 10.25
N VAL A 180 10.83 9.71 9.43
CA VAL A 180 9.41 10.05 9.65
C VAL A 180 8.55 8.80 9.74
N LEU A 181 8.72 7.88 8.79
CA LEU A 181 7.98 6.63 8.78
C LEU A 181 8.51 5.64 9.82
N GLU A 182 9.84 5.54 10.01
CA GLU A 182 10.42 4.66 11.03
C GLU A 182 9.88 4.97 12.43
N ASN A 183 9.88 6.24 12.81
CA ASN A 183 9.40 6.69 14.12
C ASN A 183 7.91 6.34 14.30
N ALA A 184 7.10 6.53 13.27
CA ALA A 184 5.67 6.21 13.32
C ALA A 184 5.44 4.69 13.42
N ILE A 185 6.17 3.87 12.65
CA ILE A 185 6.10 2.40 12.75
C ILE A 185 6.42 1.94 14.17
N ARG A 186 7.50 2.47 14.76
CA ARG A 186 7.92 2.13 16.13
C ARG A 186 6.89 2.57 17.17
N SER A 187 6.38 3.79 17.04
CA SER A 187 5.39 4.36 17.97
C SER A 187 4.06 3.62 17.91
N ASN A 188 3.67 3.13 16.73
CA ASN A 188 2.47 2.32 16.52
C ASN A 188 2.62 0.85 16.96
N GLY A 189 3.82 0.43 17.41
CA GLY A 189 4.09 -0.95 17.81
C GLY A 189 4.19 -1.93 16.63
N ASP A 190 4.25 -1.43 15.39
CA ASP A 190 4.26 -2.22 14.16
C ASP A 190 5.69 -2.65 13.77
N MET A 191 6.58 -2.85 14.75
CA MET A 191 8.00 -3.16 14.54
C MET A 191 8.26 -4.40 13.68
N SER A 192 7.31 -5.34 13.64
CA SER A 192 7.44 -6.56 12.84
C SER A 192 7.62 -6.28 11.35
N ILE A 193 7.13 -5.15 10.84
CA ILE A 193 7.25 -4.82 9.41
C ILE A 193 8.54 -4.06 9.03
N LEU A 194 9.38 -3.67 10.00
CA LEU A 194 10.65 -2.96 9.71
C LEU A 194 11.54 -3.71 8.69
N PRO A 195 11.67 -5.05 8.74
CA PRO A 195 12.43 -5.80 7.73
C PRO A 195 11.92 -5.59 6.31
N ALA A 196 10.62 -5.35 6.13
CA ALA A 196 10.04 -5.08 4.81
C ALA A 196 10.58 -3.78 4.19
N PHE A 197 11.11 -2.86 5.01
CA PHE A 197 11.76 -1.62 4.58
C PHE A 197 13.29 -1.72 4.69
N ASN A 198 13.85 -2.94 4.68
CA ASN A 198 15.28 -3.22 4.83
C ASN A 198 15.88 -2.58 6.11
N CYS A 199 15.07 -2.48 7.16
CA CYS A 199 15.45 -1.97 8.47
C CYS A 199 15.47 -3.12 9.48
N PHE A 200 16.61 -3.31 10.14
CA PHE A 200 16.81 -4.36 11.14
C PHE A 200 17.19 -3.71 12.47
N VAL A 201 16.65 -4.27 13.56
CA VAL A 201 16.95 -3.86 14.94
C VAL A 201 18.14 -4.66 15.44
#